data_AF-K1SY59-F1
#
_entry.id   AF-K1SY59-F1
#
_cell.length_a   1.000
_cell.length_b   1.000
_cell.length_c   1.000
_cell.angle_alpha   90.00
_cell.angle_beta   90.00
_cell.angle_gamma   90.00
#
_symmetry.space_group_name_H-M   'P 1'
#
loop_
_entity.id
_entity.type
_entity.pdbx_description
1 polymer ?
#
loop_
_entity_poly.entity_id
_entity_poly.type
_entity_poly.pdbx_seq_one_letter_code
_entity_poly.pdbx_strand_id
1 'polypeptide(L)'
;TVLRDYIHISGSQRFYVLHGDVFDHVTSSMKWLAKIGDVGYSALMWFNRIYNRRRLKRGLPYYSVSQKIKQKVKASVSYISDFEKHLVEIAAQKGCNGVICGHIHQADKRMIGNMLYLNSGDWVESLTALAEDYDGNWEILRYDPEK
;
A
#
# COMPACT_ATOMS: atom_id res chain seq x y z
N THR A 1 18.55 -11.25 17.73
CA THR A 1 19.14 -10.66 16.53
C THR A 1 18.04 -10.22 15.59
N VAL A 2 18.15 -9.04 14.98
CA VAL A 2 17.19 -8.57 13.96
C VAL A 2 17.53 -9.23 12.63
N LEU A 3 16.55 -9.85 11.98
CA LEU A 3 16.68 -10.50 10.67
C LEU A 3 16.09 -9.61 9.57
N ARG A 4 16.64 -9.68 8.35
CA ARG A 4 16.08 -8.97 7.18
C ARG A 4 14.85 -9.67 6.62
N ASP A 5 14.90 -11.00 6.59
CA ASP A 5 13.80 -11.86 6.18
C ASP A 5 13.79 -13.16 6.99
N TYR A 6 12.67 -13.88 6.94
CA TYR A 6 12.44 -15.12 7.66
C TYR A 6 11.42 -16.00 6.93
N ILE A 7 11.52 -17.33 7.07
CA ILE A 7 10.46 -18.25 6.62
C ILE A 7 9.71 -18.73 7.85
N HIS A 8 8.48 -18.25 8.01
CA HIS A 8 7.57 -18.69 9.06
C HIS A 8 6.81 -19.94 8.64
N ILE A 9 6.63 -20.89 9.55
CA ILE A 9 5.88 -22.13 9.32
C ILE A 9 4.59 -22.06 10.13
N SER A 10 3.47 -22.15 9.43
CA SER A 10 2.11 -22.09 9.96
C SER A 10 1.42 -23.40 9.58
N GLY A 11 1.48 -24.39 10.48
CA GLY A 11 1.09 -25.76 10.18
C GLY A 11 1.89 -26.33 8.99
N SER A 12 1.21 -26.64 7.88
CA SER A 12 1.82 -27.12 6.64
C SER A 12 2.20 -26.00 5.66
N GLN A 13 1.81 -24.75 5.96
CA GLN A 13 2.06 -23.61 5.09
C GLN A 13 3.36 -22.90 5.46
N ARG A 14 4.02 -22.34 4.44
CA ARG A 14 5.24 -21.56 4.59
C ARG A 14 4.99 -20.12 4.18
N PHE A 15 5.38 -19.17 5.01
CA PHE A 15 5.22 -17.74 4.77
C PHE A 15 6.57 -17.07 4.70
N TYR A 16 6.81 -16.32 3.62
CA TYR A 16 8.00 -15.49 3.52
C TYR A 16 7.74 -14.15 4.23
N VAL A 17 8.48 -13.89 5.31
CA VAL A 17 8.32 -12.70 6.15
C VAL A 17 9.44 -11.73 5.85
N LEU A 18 9.09 -10.49 5.51
CA LEU A 18 10.04 -9.41 5.25
C LEU A 18 9.39 -8.04 5.49
N HIS A 19 10.18 -7.01 5.77
CA HIS A 19 9.61 -5.68 5.98
C HIS A 19 9.06 -5.07 4.68
N GLY A 20 9.82 -5.14 3.58
CA GLY A 20 9.47 -4.54 2.28
C GLY A 20 10.25 -3.27 1.94
N ASP A 21 11.23 -2.90 2.76
CA ASP A 21 12.23 -1.83 2.52
C ASP A 21 13.10 -2.04 1.28
N VAL A 22 13.14 -3.27 0.73
CA VAL A 22 13.80 -3.57 -0.55
C VAL A 22 13.32 -2.63 -1.69
N PHE A 23 12.15 -2.02 -1.56
CA PHE A 23 11.56 -1.11 -2.53
C PHE A 23 11.74 0.39 -2.22
N ASP A 24 12.51 0.76 -1.18
CA ASP A 24 12.76 2.16 -0.81
C ASP A 24 13.54 2.95 -1.89
N HIS A 25 14.22 2.25 -2.81
CA HIS A 25 14.83 2.89 -3.98
C HIS A 25 13.80 3.55 -4.92
N VAL A 26 12.52 3.20 -4.80
CA VAL A 26 11.42 3.73 -5.63
C VAL A 26 10.51 4.65 -4.78
N THR A 27 11.08 5.78 -4.37
CA THR A 27 10.40 7.07 -4.09
C THR A 27 9.50 7.22 -2.85
N SER A 28 10.05 7.88 -1.83
CA SER A 28 9.49 8.12 -0.49
C SER A 28 8.41 9.24 -0.35
N SER A 29 7.82 9.80 -1.42
CA SER A 29 6.91 10.97 -1.31
C SER A 29 5.47 10.78 -1.80
N MET A 30 5.10 9.56 -2.22
CA MET A 30 3.88 9.30 -3.00
C MET A 30 2.87 8.34 -2.34
N LYS A 31 3.21 7.72 -1.20
CA LYS A 31 2.37 6.71 -0.55
C LYS A 31 0.96 7.24 -0.16
N TRP A 32 0.87 8.46 0.39
CA TRP A 32 -0.43 9.06 0.76
C TRP A 32 -1.34 9.39 -0.43
N LEU A 33 -0.77 9.61 -1.63
CA LEU A 33 -1.54 9.94 -2.83
C LEU A 33 -2.32 8.73 -3.37
N ALA A 34 -1.89 7.50 -3.10
CA ALA A 34 -2.64 6.30 -3.47
C ALA A 34 -3.95 6.15 -2.66
N LYS A 35 -3.99 6.67 -1.42
CA LYS A 35 -5.18 6.70 -0.56
C LYS A 35 -6.25 7.66 -1.09
N ILE A 36 -5.84 8.64 -1.89
CA ILE A 36 -6.71 9.54 -2.65
C ILE A 36 -7.15 8.81 -3.92
N GLY A 37 -8.10 7.89 -3.79
CA GLY A 37 -8.74 7.22 -4.93
C GLY A 37 -9.51 8.20 -5.84
N ASP A 38 -10.33 7.65 -6.75
CA ASP A 38 -11.09 8.41 -7.77
C ASP A 38 -11.92 9.60 -7.23
N VAL A 39 -12.30 9.58 -5.95
CA VAL A 39 -12.98 10.69 -5.28
C VAL A 39 -12.13 11.97 -5.28
N GLY A 40 -10.82 11.85 -5.01
CA GLY A 40 -9.94 13.02 -5.04
C GLY A 40 -9.68 13.54 -6.45
N TYR A 41 -9.77 12.69 -7.47
CA TYR A 41 -9.67 13.13 -8.87
C TYR A 41 -10.79 14.11 -9.24
N SER A 42 -12.03 13.80 -8.83
CA SER A 42 -13.18 14.69 -9.07
C SER A 42 -13.02 16.02 -8.34
N ALA A 43 -12.57 16.00 -7.08
CA ALA A 43 -12.28 17.21 -6.31
C ALA A 43 -11.13 18.04 -6.93
N LEU A 44 -10.08 17.38 -7.42
CA LEU A 44 -8.94 18.00 -8.11
C LEU A 44 -9.37 18.70 -9.40
N MET A 45 -10.26 18.09 -10.18
CA MET A 45 -10.77 18.68 -11.42
C MET A 45 -11.65 19.90 -11.12
N TRP A 46 -12.47 19.84 -10.07
CA TRP A 46 -13.25 20.99 -9.60
C TRP A 46 -12.34 22.14 -9.15
N PHE A 47 -11.32 21.85 -8.33
CA PHE A 47 -10.35 22.84 -7.87
C PHE A 47 -9.55 23.44 -9.04
N ASN A 48 -9.11 22.64 -10.01
CA ASN A 48 -8.37 23.10 -11.18
C ASN A 48 -9.20 24.09 -12.04
N ARG A 49 -10.53 23.91 -12.11
CA ARG A 49 -11.43 24.87 -12.78
C ARG A 49 -11.48 26.20 -12.03
N ILE A 50 -11.61 26.17 -10.71
CA ILE A 50 -11.64 27.39 -9.88
C ILE A 50 -10.30 28.13 -9.95
N TYR A 51 -9.19 27.40 -9.85
CA TYR A 51 -7.85 27.94 -9.92
C TYR A 51 -7.59 28.63 -11.28
N ASN A 52 -7.90 27.97 -12.38
CA ASN A 52 -7.71 28.56 -13.71
C ASN A 52 -8.66 29.74 -13.97
N ARG A 53 -9.90 29.72 -13.46
CA ARG A 53 -10.78 30.91 -13.51
C ARG A 53 -10.15 32.12 -12.80
N ARG A 54 -9.50 31.93 -11.65
CA ARG A 54 -8.77 33.01 -10.95
C ARG A 54 -7.53 33.48 -11.70
N ARG A 55 -6.81 32.59 -12.38
CA ARG A 55 -5.63 32.93 -13.19
C ARG A 55 -5.98 33.70 -14.46
N LEU A 56 -7.05 33.29 -15.16
CA LEU A 56 -7.61 34.02 -16.30
C LEU A 56 -8.01 35.45 -15.91
N LYS A 57 -8.67 35.63 -14.75
CA LYS A 57 -8.98 36.97 -14.21
C LYS A 57 -7.73 37.82 -13.89
N ARG A 58 -6.57 37.21 -13.75
CA ARG A 58 -5.27 37.85 -13.49
C ARG A 58 -4.38 37.96 -14.74
N GLY A 59 -4.91 37.64 -15.93
CA GLY A 59 -4.14 37.68 -17.19
C GLY A 59 -3.07 36.59 -17.33
N LEU A 60 -3.11 35.56 -16.48
CA LEU A 60 -2.13 34.47 -16.48
C LEU A 60 -2.61 33.31 -17.38
N PRO A 61 -1.70 32.62 -18.10
CA PRO A 61 -2.05 31.52 -19.01
C PRO A 61 -2.59 30.31 -18.26
N TYR A 62 -3.30 29.40 -18.94
CA TYR A 62 -3.81 28.15 -18.33
C TYR A 62 -2.69 27.29 -17.71
N TYR A 63 -2.94 26.66 -16.56
CA TYR A 63 -2.03 25.69 -15.94
C TYR A 63 -2.79 24.55 -15.28
N SER A 64 -2.47 23.33 -15.69
CA SER A 64 -3.15 22.12 -15.26
C SER A 64 -2.47 21.52 -14.04
N VAL A 65 -2.83 22.02 -12.85
CA VAL A 65 -2.39 21.43 -11.56
C VAL A 65 -2.90 20.00 -11.46
N SER A 66 -4.12 19.75 -11.95
CA SER A 66 -4.76 18.43 -11.92
C SER A 66 -4.03 17.38 -12.75
N GLN A 67 -3.44 17.72 -13.90
CA GLN A 67 -2.64 16.74 -14.69
C GLN A 67 -1.39 16.29 -13.94
N LYS A 68 -0.66 17.23 -13.32
CA LYS A 68 0.54 16.88 -12.53
C LYS A 68 0.19 15.99 -11.35
N ILE A 69 -0.90 16.29 -10.64
CA ILE A 69 -1.34 15.49 -9.49
C ILE A 69 -1.86 14.12 -9.96
N LYS A 70 -2.61 14.06 -11.07
CA LYS A 70 -3.09 12.80 -11.67
C LYS A 70 -1.95 11.84 -12.01
N GLN A 71 -0.88 12.36 -12.63
CA GLN A 71 0.30 11.55 -12.95
C GLN A 71 0.94 10.97 -11.69
N LYS A 72 1.02 11.76 -10.62
CA LYS A 72 1.55 11.31 -9.32
C LYS A 72 0.65 10.25 -8.67
N VAL A 73 -0.67 10.44 -8.66
CA VAL A 73 -1.62 9.44 -8.14
C VAL A 73 -1.49 8.12 -8.91
N LYS A 74 -1.49 8.16 -10.24
CA LYS A 74 -1.33 6.96 -11.06
C LYS A 74 -0.01 6.22 -10.79
N ALA A 75 1.09 6.96 -10.65
CA ALA A 75 2.39 6.38 -10.29
C ALA A 75 2.36 5.73 -8.90
N SER A 76 1.68 6.35 -7.93
CA SER A 76 1.54 5.83 -6.57
C SER A 76 0.75 4.52 -6.53
N VAL A 77 -0.38 4.45 -7.25
CA VAL A 77 -1.21 3.25 -7.32
C VAL A 77 -0.50 2.12 -8.06
N SER A 78 0.19 2.42 -9.16
CA SER A 78 1.01 1.42 -9.87
C SER A 78 2.06 0.83 -8.94
N TYR A 79 2.75 1.68 -8.17
CA TYR A 79 3.77 1.25 -7.22
C TYR A 79 3.22 0.25 -6.19
N ILE A 80 2.06 0.50 -5.58
CA ILE A 80 1.47 -0.46 -4.62
C ILE A 80 1.21 -1.80 -5.30
N SER A 81 0.59 -1.79 -6.49
CA SER A 81 0.35 -3.01 -7.26
C SER A 81 1.66 -3.75 -7.59
N ASP A 82 2.69 -3.02 -8.01
CA ASP A 82 3.97 -3.60 -8.43
C ASP A 82 4.75 -4.15 -7.23
N PHE A 83 4.68 -3.48 -6.08
CA PHE A 83 5.21 -3.95 -4.80
C PHE A 83 4.58 -5.28 -4.38
N GLU A 84 3.25 -5.36 -4.32
CA GLU A 84 2.53 -6.57 -3.92
C GLU A 84 2.83 -7.75 -4.84
N LYS A 85 2.84 -7.52 -6.16
CA LYS A 85 3.16 -8.56 -7.16
C LYS A 85 4.57 -9.11 -6.98
N HIS A 86 5.55 -8.24 -6.78
CA HIS A 86 6.94 -8.67 -6.67
C HIS A 86 7.21 -9.40 -5.35
N LEU A 87 6.57 -8.99 -4.25
CA LEU A 87 6.61 -9.75 -2.99
C LEU A 87 6.06 -11.18 -3.14
N VAL A 88 4.94 -11.32 -3.83
CA VAL A 88 4.33 -12.62 -4.13
C VAL A 88 5.24 -13.48 -5.02
N GLU A 89 5.90 -12.87 -6.01
CA GLU A 89 6.86 -13.55 -6.88
C GLU A 89 8.07 -14.08 -6.11
N ILE A 90 8.66 -13.28 -5.22
CA ILE A 90 9.80 -13.71 -4.39
C ILE A 90 9.38 -14.86 -3.45
N ALA A 91 8.21 -14.75 -2.83
CA ALA A 91 7.70 -15.82 -1.95
C ALA A 91 7.50 -17.13 -2.74
N ALA A 92 7.00 -17.05 -3.97
CA ALA A 92 6.86 -18.20 -4.86
C ALA A 92 8.21 -18.83 -5.22
N GLN A 93 9.21 -18.02 -5.56
CA GLN A 93 10.58 -18.49 -5.84
C GLN A 93 11.22 -19.19 -4.63
N LYS A 94 10.83 -18.80 -3.41
CA LYS A 94 11.26 -19.43 -2.15
C LYS A 94 10.42 -20.66 -1.75
N GLY A 95 9.46 -21.08 -2.58
CA GLY A 95 8.59 -22.22 -2.31
C GLY A 95 7.65 -22.01 -1.13
N CYS A 96 7.24 -20.77 -0.89
CA CYS A 96 6.28 -20.40 0.16
C CYS A 96 4.84 -20.38 -0.40
N ASN A 97 3.85 -20.46 0.48
CA ASN A 97 2.41 -20.39 0.19
C ASN A 97 1.85 -18.97 0.39
N GLY A 98 2.62 -18.09 1.02
CA GLY A 98 2.22 -16.71 1.26
C GLY A 98 3.40 -15.81 1.61
N VAL A 99 3.09 -14.53 1.74
CA VAL A 99 4.05 -13.48 2.09
C VAL A 99 3.47 -12.60 3.18
N ILE A 100 4.29 -12.28 4.19
CA ILE A 100 3.95 -11.39 5.30
C ILE A 100 4.86 -10.16 5.21
N CYS A 101 4.24 -8.98 5.16
CA CYS A 101 4.99 -7.73 5.01
C CYS A 101 4.38 -6.55 5.78
N GLY A 102 5.06 -5.40 5.64
CA GLY A 102 4.60 -4.10 6.14
C GLY A 102 4.87 -3.00 5.11
N HIS A 103 5.58 -1.95 5.54
CA HIS A 103 6.21 -0.90 4.72
C HIS A 103 5.29 0.09 3.97
N ILE A 104 4.12 -0.34 3.47
CA ILE A 104 3.16 0.55 2.80
C ILE A 104 2.03 1.05 3.73
N HIS A 105 2.01 0.60 5.00
CA HIS A 105 1.10 1.07 6.04
C HIS A 105 -0.39 0.85 5.71
N GLN A 106 -0.66 -0.16 4.88
CA GLN A 106 -2.01 -0.53 4.47
C GLN A 106 -2.24 -1.98 4.84
N ALA A 107 -3.01 -2.20 5.90
CA ALA A 107 -3.38 -3.54 6.33
C ALA A 107 -4.22 -4.22 5.24
N ASP A 108 -3.84 -5.42 4.85
CA ASP A 108 -4.53 -6.19 3.81
C ASP A 108 -4.30 -7.70 4.00
N LYS A 109 -5.35 -8.48 3.72
CA LYS A 109 -5.34 -9.94 3.74
C LYS A 109 -6.14 -10.40 2.54
N ARG A 110 -5.46 -10.91 1.52
CA ARG A 110 -6.13 -11.41 0.31
C ARG A 110 -5.28 -12.40 -0.46
N MET A 111 -5.94 -13.14 -1.35
CA MET A 111 -5.26 -13.98 -2.32
C MET A 111 -4.78 -13.14 -3.51
N ILE A 112 -3.51 -13.32 -3.88
CA ILE A 112 -2.94 -12.82 -5.13
C ILE A 112 -2.50 -14.04 -5.94
N GLY A 113 -3.32 -14.44 -6.92
CA GLY A 113 -3.21 -15.75 -7.55
C GLY A 113 -3.38 -16.84 -6.49
N ASN A 114 -2.37 -17.70 -6.35
CA ASN A 114 -2.38 -18.80 -5.39
C ASN A 114 -1.61 -18.48 -4.09
N MET A 115 -1.16 -17.23 -3.91
CA MET A 115 -0.44 -16.82 -2.71
C MET A 115 -1.30 -16.00 -1.76
N LEU A 116 -1.22 -16.32 -0.47
CA LEU A 116 -1.83 -15.50 0.57
C LEU A 116 -0.92 -14.29 0.87
N TYR A 117 -1.40 -13.10 0.53
CA TYR A 117 -0.75 -11.83 0.83
C TYR A 117 -1.26 -11.30 2.16
N LEU A 118 -0.33 -10.99 3.07
CA LEU A 118 -0.61 -10.47 4.40
C LEU A 118 0.22 -9.20 4.65
N ASN A 119 -0.46 -8.09 4.91
CA ASN A 119 0.15 -6.84 5.35
C ASN A 119 -0.41 -6.46 6.71
N SER A 120 0.48 -6.23 7.68
CA SER A 120 0.10 -5.87 9.05
C SER A 120 -0.45 -4.44 9.19
N GLY A 121 -0.19 -3.57 8.22
CA GLY A 121 -0.47 -2.15 8.33
C GLY A 121 0.53 -1.46 9.27
N ASP A 122 0.04 -0.57 10.11
CA ASP A 122 0.82 0.13 11.12
C ASP A 122 0.00 0.40 12.40
N TRP A 123 0.67 1.00 13.39
CA TRP A 123 0.10 1.37 14.69
C TRP A 123 -0.13 2.88 14.80
N VAL A 124 -0.18 3.58 13.66
CA VAL A 124 -0.27 5.05 13.62
C VAL A 124 -1.46 5.49 12.77
N GLU A 125 -1.56 4.99 11.54
CA GLU A 125 -2.66 5.27 10.62
C GLU A 125 -3.75 4.19 10.61
N SER A 126 -3.37 2.91 10.49
CA SER A 126 -4.36 1.82 10.38
C SER A 126 -4.78 1.28 11.75
N LEU A 127 -3.90 1.38 12.76
CA LEU A 127 -4.10 0.85 14.11
C LEU A 127 -4.44 -0.65 14.07
N THR A 128 -3.63 -1.40 13.32
CA THR A 128 -3.87 -2.83 13.07
C THR A 128 -2.70 -3.69 13.49
N ALA A 129 -3.00 -4.96 13.78
CA ALA A 129 -2.03 -6.02 13.98
C ALA A 129 -2.44 -7.24 13.15
N LEU A 130 -1.46 -7.97 12.63
CA LEU A 130 -1.67 -9.27 12.02
C LEU A 130 -1.48 -10.35 13.08
N ALA A 131 -2.48 -11.20 13.29
CA ALA A 131 -2.47 -12.28 14.24
C ALA A 131 -2.68 -13.63 13.55
N GLU A 132 -2.02 -14.66 14.08
CA GLU A 132 -2.24 -16.06 13.74
C GLU A 132 -2.78 -16.74 14.99
N ASP A 133 -3.84 -17.52 14.85
CA ASP A 133 -4.29 -18.41 15.93
C ASP A 133 -3.53 -19.74 15.95
N TYR A 134 -3.83 -20.60 16.93
CA TYR A 134 -3.17 -21.90 17.06
C TYR A 134 -3.52 -22.90 15.95
N ASP A 135 -4.58 -22.64 15.18
CA ASP A 135 -5.02 -23.46 14.07
C ASP A 135 -4.45 -22.97 12.72
N GLY A 136 -3.64 -21.91 12.73
CA GLY A 136 -3.02 -21.32 11.54
C GLY A 136 -3.92 -20.36 10.76
N ASN A 137 -5.01 -19.89 11.36
CA ASN A 137 -5.86 -18.87 10.75
C ASN A 137 -5.29 -17.47 10.99
N TRP A 138 -5.12 -16.74 9.90
CA TRP A 138 -4.64 -15.36 9.93
C TRP A 138 -5.79 -14.37 10.04
N GLU A 139 -5.68 -13.37 10.91
CA GLU A 139 -6.65 -12.28 11.04
C GLU A 139 -5.94 -10.92 11.18
N ILE A 140 -6.58 -9.88 10.64
CA ILE A 140 -6.17 -8.50 10.89
C ILE A 140 -7.02 -7.96 12.03
N LEU A 141 -6.40 -7.82 13.19
CA LEU A 141 -6.99 -7.17 14.35
C LEU A 141 -6.89 -5.67 14.19
N ARG A 142 -7.95 -4.95 14.57
CA ARG A 142 -7.97 -3.49 14.61
C ARG A 142 -8.14 -3.07 16.06
N TYR A 143 -7.29 -2.16 16.52
CA TYR A 143 -7.43 -1.55 17.82
C TYR A 143 -8.71 -0.71 17.87
N ASP A 144 -9.47 -0.90 18.94
CA ASP A 144 -10.70 -0.19 19.26
C ASP A 144 -10.50 0.45 20.63
N PRO A 145 -10.43 1.79 20.75
CA PRO A 145 -10.19 2.45 22.03
C PRO A 145 -11.37 2.34 23.00
N GLU A 146 -12.55 1.91 22.54
CA GLU A 146 -13.76 1.78 23.37
C GLU A 146 -13.97 0.37 23.95
N LYS A 147 -13.12 -0.59 23.57
CA LYS A 147 -13.11 -1.97 24.11
C LYS A 147 -11.87 -2.22 24.95
#